data_AF-A0A2K3KU18-F1
#
_entry.id   AF-A0A2K3KU18-F1
#
_cell.length_a   1.000
_cell.length_b   1.000
_cell.length_c   1.000
_cell.angle_alpha   90.00
_cell.angle_beta   90.00
_cell.angle_gamma   90.00
#
_symmetry.space_group_name_H-M   'P 1'
#
loop_
_entity.id
_entity.type
_entity.pdbx_description
1 polymer ?
#
loop_
_entity_poly.entity_id
_entity_poly.type
_entity_poly.pdbx_seq_one_letter_code
_entity_poly.pdbx_strand_id
1 'polypeptide(L)' 'MANMDVRRVLIDPGSSCDIMYASLFRTLQLDETHLTPYMGSDLTGFNGATTKP' A
#
# COMPACT_ATOMS: atom_id res chain seq x y z
N MET A 1 -9.77 17.62 -12.37
CA MET A 1 -8.68 16.65 -12.10
C MET A 1 -7.78 17.25 -11.05
N ALA A 2 -7.73 16.66 -9.85
CA ALA A 2 -6.83 17.12 -8.80
C ALA A 2 -5.50 16.38 -8.95
N ASN A 3 -4.45 17.09 -9.39
CA ASN A 3 -3.08 16.59 -9.35
C ASN A 3 -2.67 16.47 -7.88
N MET A 4 -2.83 15.28 -7.30
CA MET A 4 -2.25 14.97 -5.99
C MET A 4 -0.92 14.25 -6.19
N ASP A 5 0.13 14.83 -5.63
CA ASP A 5 1.47 14.26 -5.61
C ASP A 5 1.53 13.17 -4.51
N VAL A 6 1.16 11.94 -4.90
CA VAL A 6 1.11 10.80 -3.98
C VAL A 6 2.53 10.31 -3.72
N ARG A 7 3.07 10.66 -2.54
CA ARG A 7 4.44 10.30 -2.14
C ARG A 7 4.57 8.96 -1.41
N ARG A 8 3.49 8.41 -0.83
CA ARG A 8 3.51 7.17 -0.05
C ARG A 8 2.15 6.46 -0.13
N VAL A 9 2.15 5.17 -0.44
CA VAL A 9 0.96 4.30 -0.40
C VAL A 9 1.22 3.21 0.64
N LEU A 10 0.33 3.07 1.61
CA LEU A 10 0.37 1.96 2.58
C LEU A 10 -0.46 0.81 2.01
N ILE A 11 0.12 -0.39 1.94
CA ILE A 11 -0.55 -1.59 1.44
C ILE A 11 -0.79 -2.50 2.65
N ASP A 12 -2.05 -2.66 3.06
CA ASP A 12 -2.46 -3.63 4.07
C ASP A 12 -3.04 -4.88 3.38
N PRO A 13 -2.42 -6.06 3.53
CA PRO A 13 -2.93 -7.30 2.93
C PRO A 13 -4.14 -7.89 3.68
N GLY A 14 -4.54 -7.34 4.83
CA GLY A 14 -5.48 -7.98 5.76
C GLY A 14 -6.97 -7.99 5.39
N SER A 15 -7.43 -7.26 4.37
CA SER A 15 -8.86 -7.25 4.04
C SER A 15 -9.10 -7.02 2.55
N SER A 16 -9.44 -8.11 1.83
CA SER A 16 -10.00 -8.16 0.48
C SER A 16 -9.52 -7.09 -0.52
N CYS A 17 -8.21 -6.78 -0.52
CA CYS A 17 -7.57 -5.99 -1.55
C CYS A 17 -7.34 -6.88 -2.77
N ASP A 18 -8.43 -7.33 -3.39
CA ASP A 18 -8.35 -7.77 -4.78
C ASP A 18 -7.94 -6.54 -5.61
N ILE A 19 -6.62 -6.43 -5.81
CA ILE A 19 -6.00 -6.17 -7.11
C ILE A 19 -6.33 -4.81 -7.74
N MET A 20 -6.96 -3.88 -7.03
CA MET A 20 -7.13 -2.51 -7.56
C MET A 20 -5.76 -1.81 -7.74
N TYR A 21 -4.76 -2.17 -6.92
CA TYR A 21 -3.42 -1.62 -7.00
C TYR A 21 -2.42 -2.47 -7.77
N ALA A 22 -2.58 -3.79 -7.88
CA ALA A 22 -1.61 -4.61 -8.64
C ALA A 22 -1.70 -4.33 -10.15
N SER A 23 -2.89 -4.03 -10.66
CA SER A 23 -3.05 -3.54 -12.05
C SER A 23 -2.39 -2.18 -12.25
N LEU A 24 -2.65 -1.21 -11.35
CA LEU A 24 -2.01 0.12 -11.38
C LEU A 24 -0.49 0.05 -11.26
N PHE A 25 0.03 -0.78 -10.36
CA PHE A 25 1.47 -0.97 -10.14
C PHE A 25 2.16 -1.46 -11.41
N ARG A 26 1.54 -2.42 -12.10
CA ARG A 26 1.98 -2.89 -13.42
C ARG A 26 1.85 -1.81 -14.50
N THR A 27 0.76 -1.03 -14.51
CA THR A 27 0.57 0.09 -15.46
C THR A 27 1.63 1.18 -15.28
N LEU A 28 2.05 1.44 -14.04
CA LEU A 28 3.13 2.36 -13.70
C LEU A 28 4.53 1.79 -13.98
N GLN A 29 4.63 0.57 -14.51
CA GLN A 29 5.88 -0.14 -14.78
C GLN A 29 6.77 -0.32 -13.55
N LEU A 30 6.13 -0.47 -12.38
CA LEU A 30 6.82 -0.77 -11.14
C LEU A 30 6.86 -2.29 -10.93
N ASP A 31 7.93 -2.75 -10.29
CA ASP A 31 8.14 -4.15 -9.93
C ASP A 31 8.58 -4.29 -8.46
N GLU A 32 8.80 -5.52 -8.01
CA GLU A 32 9.17 -5.81 -6.62
C GLU A 32 10.47 -5.12 -6.17
N THR A 33 11.38 -4.77 -7.10
CA THR A 33 12.62 -4.05 -6.76
C THR A 33 12.38 -2.61 -6.32
N HIS A 34 11.20 -2.07 -6.66
CA HIS A 34 10.75 -0.74 -6.24
C HIS A 34 10.00 -0.76 -4.90
N LEU A 35 9.76 -1.94 -4.33
CA LEU A 35 9.12 -2.08 -3.02
C LEU A 35 10.17 -2.14 -1.93
N THR A 36 9.90 -1.47 -0.81
CA THR A 36 10.69 -1.61 0.42
C THR A 36 9.80 -2.22 1.48
N PRO A 37 10.20 -3.35 2.09
CA PRO A 37 9.47 -3.91 3.22
C PRO A 37 9.27 -2.88 4.32
N TYR A 38 8.05 -2.77 4.82
CA TYR A 38 7.79 -1.89 5.95
C TYR A 38 8.31 -2.55 7.24
N MET A 39 9.33 -1.92 7.84
CA MET A 39 9.99 -2.38 9.07
C MET A 39 9.68 -1.47 10.27
N GLY A 40 8.56 -0.73 10.21
CA GLY A 40 8.15 0.20 11.26
C GLY A 40 7.33 -0.45 12.36
N SER A 41 6.63 0.38 13.13
CA SER A 41 5.73 -0.05 14.20
C SER A 41 4.45 -0.69 13.66
N ASP A 42 3.67 -1.32 14.54
CA ASP A 42 2.36 -1.86 14.19
C ASP A 42 1.51 -0.88 13.35
N LEU A 43 0.91 -1.40 12.29
CA LEU A 43 0.02 -0.65 11.43
C LEU A 43 -1.31 -0.44 12.15
N THR A 44 -1.83 0.78 12.13
CA THR A 44 -3.13 1.10 12.75
C THR A 44 -4.19 1.25 11.68
N GLY A 45 -5.23 0.44 11.74
CA GLY A 45 -6.40 0.52 10.88
C GLY A 45 -7.34 1.66 11.27
N PHE A 46 -8.26 2.03 10.37
CA PHE A 46 -9.23 3.11 10.62
C PHE A 46 -10.18 2.84 11.79
N ASN A 47 -10.38 1.57 12.15
CA ASN A 47 -11.15 1.16 13.33
C ASN A 47 -10.32 1.22 14.63
N GLY A 48 -9.07 1.69 14.57
CA GLY A 48 -8.15 1.74 15.71
C GLY A 48 -7.51 0.40 16.07
N ALA A 49 -7.81 -0.69 15.34
CA ALA A 49 -7.13 -1.97 15.53
C ALA A 49 -5.70 -1.89 15.00
N THR A 50 -4.77 -2.53 15.69
CA THR A 50 -3.38 -2.64 15.23
C THR A 50 -3.09 -4.02 14.65
N THR A 51 -2.31 -4.07 13.57
CA THR A 51 -1.78 -5.30 13.01
C THR A 51 -0.28 -5.21 12.83
N LYS A 52 0.40 -6.34 12.98
CA LYS A 52 1.80 -6.44 12.62
C LYS A 52 1.90 -6.62 11.10
N PRO A 53 2.82 -5.90 10.42
CA PRO A 53 3.08 -6.08 9.00
C PRO A 53 3.48 -7.52 8.66
#